data_AF-A0A2E8TKY8-F1
#
_entry.id   AF-A0A2E8TKY8-F1
#
_cell.length_a   1.000
_cell.length_b   1.000
_cell.length_c   1.000
_cell.angle_alpha   90.00
_cell.angle_beta   90.00
_cell.angle_gamma   90.00
#
_symmetry.space_group_name_H-M   'P 1'
#
loop_
_entity.id
_entity.type
_entity.pdbx_description
1 polymer ?
#
loop_
_entity_poly.entity_id
_entity_poly.type
_entity_poly.pdbx_seq_one_letter_code
_entity_poly.pdbx_strand_id
1 'polypeptide(L)'
;MVVTTYDSDKDDSEQITSKAGIGYMATDAFTLGMARDGDDNYDFFARYTVKDNIWLAFSMPTKDGSDRMNVGAGFSFQLYNGLYFDPNYTIPVKEVDGKRDGTANFSLSYRF
;
A
#
# COMPACT_ATOMS: atom_id res chain seq x y z
N MET A 1 12.42 -3.93 -1.65
CA MET A 1 11.19 -4.75 -1.67
C MET A 1 10.33 -4.36 -2.85
N VAL A 2 9.74 -5.33 -3.53
CA VAL A 2 8.69 -5.09 -4.52
C VAL A 2 7.36 -5.33 -3.82
N VAL A 3 6.36 -4.50 -4.08
CA VAL A 3 5.01 -4.64 -3.54
C VAL A 3 4.00 -4.55 -4.68
N THR A 4 3.01 -5.43 -4.65
CA THR A 4 1.87 -5.40 -5.56
C THR A 4 0.61 -5.47 -4.72
N THR A 5 -0.30 -4.52 -4.92
CA THR A 5 -1.56 -4.45 -4.16
C THR A 5 -2.74 -4.75 -5.06
N TYR A 6 -3.57 -5.69 -4.61
CA TYR A 6 -4.91 -5.97 -5.10
C TYR A 6 -5.93 -5.10 -4.37
N ASP A 7 -6.73 -4.38 -5.16
CA ASP A 7 -7.79 -3.48 -4.71
C ASP A 7 -9.16 -4.08 -5.07
N SER A 8 -10.01 -4.35 -4.07
CA SER A 8 -11.27 -5.07 -4.28
C SER A 8 -12.42 -4.22 -4.81
N ASP A 9 -12.28 -2.88 -4.82
CA ASP A 9 -13.36 -1.96 -5.17
C ASP A 9 -13.41 -1.60 -6.68
N LYS A 10 -12.57 -2.23 -7.53
CA LYS A 10 -12.53 -2.01 -8.98
C LYS A 10 -12.99 -3.27 -9.73
N ASP A 11 -13.80 -3.14 -10.78
CA ASP A 11 -14.16 -4.26 -11.66
C ASP A 11 -13.00 -4.61 -12.62
N ASP A 12 -12.68 -5.90 -12.69
CA ASP A 12 -11.82 -6.56 -13.70
C ASP A 12 -10.28 -6.53 -13.52
N SER A 13 -9.61 -7.39 -14.29
CA SER A 13 -8.20 -7.89 -14.26
C SER A 13 -7.07 -6.83 -14.17
N GLU A 14 -7.44 -5.55 -14.16
CA GLU A 14 -6.60 -4.39 -13.81
C GLU A 14 -6.41 -4.22 -12.29
N GLN A 15 -7.17 -4.96 -11.47
CA GLN A 15 -7.11 -5.00 -10.00
C GLN A 15 -5.73 -5.33 -9.41
N ILE A 16 -4.93 -6.17 -10.08
CA ILE A 16 -3.63 -6.66 -9.58
C ILE A 16 -2.46 -5.80 -10.11
N THR A 17 -2.55 -5.35 -11.36
CA THR A 17 -1.43 -4.76 -12.10
C THR A 17 -1.34 -3.24 -11.92
N SER A 18 -2.43 -2.57 -11.55
CA SER A 18 -2.47 -1.11 -11.48
C SER A 18 -1.74 -0.51 -10.28
N LYS A 19 -1.40 -1.31 -9.26
CA LYS A 19 -0.71 -0.89 -8.02
C LYS A 19 0.58 -1.68 -7.75
N ALA A 20 1.48 -1.72 -8.72
CA ALA A 20 2.82 -2.25 -8.54
C ALA A 20 3.78 -1.14 -8.08
N GLY A 21 4.62 -1.43 -7.09
CA GLY A 21 5.53 -0.47 -6.51
C GLY A 21 6.85 -1.07 -6.04
N ILE A 22 7.82 -0.18 -5.88
CA ILE A 22 9.13 -0.49 -5.32
C ILE A 22 9.32 0.30 -4.03
N GLY A 23 9.80 -0.39 -3.00
CA GLY A 23 10.11 0.18 -1.69
C GLY A 23 11.54 -0.14 -1.29
N TYR A 24 12.20 0.84 -0.69
CA TYR A 24 13.48 0.68 -0.01
C TYR A 24 13.26 0.58 1.50
N MET A 25 13.79 -0.47 2.11
CA MET A 25 13.78 -0.64 3.56
C MET A 25 14.97 0.15 4.11
N ALA A 26 14.71 1.36 4.62
CA ALA A 26 15.74 2.20 5.23
C ALA A 26 16.20 1.64 6.58
N THR A 27 15.33 0.91 7.26
CA THR A 27 15.61 0.18 8.51
C THR A 27 14.67 -1.02 8.58
N ASP A 28 14.96 -2.00 9.44
CA ASP A 28 14.09 -3.16 9.67
C ASP A 28 12.63 -2.80 10.01
N ALA A 29 12.43 -1.62 10.61
CA ALA A 29 11.12 -1.08 10.95
C ALA A 29 10.54 -0.09 9.93
N PHE A 30 11.32 0.44 8.98
CA PHE A 30 10.88 1.55 8.14
C PHE A 30 11.18 1.35 6.66
N THR A 31 10.11 1.44 5.85
CA THR A 31 10.15 1.33 4.39
C THR A 31 9.60 2.59 3.77
N LEU A 32 10.26 3.08 2.73
CA LEU A 32 9.75 4.16 1.87
C LEU A 32 9.75 3.67 0.43
N GLY A 33 8.77 4.09 -0.37
CA GLY A 33 8.68 3.65 -1.75
C GLY A 33 7.77 4.50 -2.61
N MET A 34 7.71 4.11 -3.87
CA MET A 34 6.77 4.63 -4.84
C MET A 34 6.03 3.45 -5.46
N ALA A 35 4.72 3.58 -5.58
CA ALA A 35 3.86 2.68 -6.32
C ALA A 35 3.27 3.43 -7.51
N ARG A 36 3.06 2.73 -8.61
CA ARG A 36 2.22 3.24 -9.69
C ARG A 36 0.76 3.12 -9.24
N ASP A 37 -0.07 4.09 -9.58
CA ASP A 37 -1.53 4.01 -9.40
C ASP A 37 -2.23 4.36 -10.73
N GLY A 38 -2.33 3.36 -11.61
CA GLY A 38 -2.87 3.55 -12.97
C GLY A 38 -1.85 4.11 -13.99
N ASP A 39 -2.34 4.58 -15.15
CA ASP A 39 -1.48 4.79 -16.32
C ASP A 39 -0.44 5.91 -16.18
N ASP A 40 -0.71 6.98 -15.42
CA ASP A 40 0.21 8.13 -15.32
C ASP A 40 0.31 8.74 -13.90
N ASN A 41 -0.06 7.99 -12.85
CA ASN A 41 0.05 8.48 -11.48
C ASN A 41 1.03 7.62 -10.67
N TYR A 42 1.77 8.30 -9.80
CA TYR A 42 2.65 7.67 -8.82
C TYR A 42 2.19 8.06 -7.41
N ASP A 43 2.19 7.08 -6.53
CA ASP A 43 1.90 7.22 -5.12
C ASP A 43 3.18 7.00 -4.33
N PHE A 44 3.54 7.98 -3.51
CA PHE A 44 4.55 7.76 -2.48
C PHE A 44 3.93 6.99 -1.34
N PHE A 45 4.64 6.00 -0.81
CA PHE A 45 4.23 5.31 0.41
C PHE A 45 5.36 5.24 1.43
N ALA A 46 4.99 5.37 2.69
CA ALA A 46 5.83 5.14 3.85
C ALA A 46 5.18 4.07 4.71
N ARG A 47 5.95 3.07 5.13
CA ARG A 47 5.48 1.97 5.96
C ARG A 47 6.36 1.86 7.20
N TYR A 48 5.71 1.76 8.36
CA TYR A 48 6.36 1.56 9.65
C TYR A 48 5.88 0.24 10.27
N THR A 49 6.80 -0.69 10.50
CA THR A 49 6.54 -1.97 11.18
C THR A 49 6.50 -1.70 12.69
N VAL A 50 5.31 -1.84 13.30
CA VAL A 50 5.09 -1.59 14.72
C VAL A 50 5.57 -2.77 15.57
N LYS A 51 5.31 -3.99 15.08
CA LYS A 51 5.65 -5.24 15.77
C LYS A 51 5.76 -6.35 14.75
N ASP A 52 6.87 -7.10 14.72
CA ASP A 52 7.23 -8.23 13.82
C ASP A 52 6.53 -8.29 12.44
N ASN A 53 5.21 -8.49 12.40
CA ASN A 53 4.41 -8.61 11.19
C ASN A 53 3.32 -7.52 11.00
N ILE A 54 3.00 -6.73 12.02
CA ILE A 54 2.03 -5.63 11.94
C ILE A 54 2.74 -4.35 11.49
N TRP A 55 2.18 -3.71 10.47
CA TRP A 55 2.68 -2.45 9.95
C TRP A 55 1.58 -1.42 9.77
N LEU A 56 1.97 -0.16 9.86
CA LEU A 56 1.18 0.99 9.47
C LEU A 56 1.76 1.54 8.17
N ALA A 57 0.91 1.98 7.26
CA ALA A 57 1.32 2.66 6.05
C ALA A 57 0.65 4.00 5.92
N PHE A 58 1.34 4.89 5.24
CA PHE A 58 0.88 6.18 4.81
C PHE A 58 1.17 6.29 3.33
N SER A 59 0.19 6.66 2.51
CA SER A 59 0.42 6.93 1.09
C SER A 59 -0.11 8.28 0.66
N MET A 60 0.58 8.90 -0.30
CA MET A 60 0.27 10.20 -0.84
C MET A 60 0.45 10.19 -2.37
N PRO A 61 -0.61 10.48 -3.14
CA PRO A 61 -0.51 10.64 -4.58
C PRO A 61 0.29 11.87 -4.98
N THR A 62 1.06 11.76 -6.05
CA THR A 62 1.89 12.86 -6.57
C THR A 62 1.11 13.91 -7.34
N LYS A 63 0.06 13.51 -8.05
CA LYS A 63 -0.73 14.40 -8.93
C LYS A 63 -1.82 15.18 -8.20
N ASP A 64 -2.47 14.57 -7.21
CA ASP A 64 -3.52 15.20 -6.39
C ASP A 64 -3.02 15.66 -5.01
N GLY A 65 -1.74 15.41 -4.68
CA GLY A 65 -1.10 15.88 -3.46
C GLY A 65 -1.80 15.48 -2.16
N SER A 66 -1.76 16.37 -1.15
CA SER A 66 -2.31 16.15 0.19
C SER A 66 -3.82 15.93 0.25
N ASP A 67 -4.52 16.06 -0.87
CA ASP A 67 -5.98 15.95 -0.93
C ASP A 67 -6.46 14.50 -0.97
N ARG A 68 -5.57 13.56 -1.33
CA ARG A 68 -5.85 12.12 -1.39
C ARG A 68 -4.88 11.28 -0.58
N MET A 69 -4.51 11.79 0.59
CA MET A 69 -3.68 11.04 1.55
C MET A 69 -4.45 9.87 2.13
N ASN A 70 -3.82 8.70 2.19
CA ASN A 70 -4.38 7.51 2.81
C ASN A 70 -3.49 7.05 3.96
N VAL A 71 -4.13 6.55 5.02
CA VAL A 71 -3.48 5.83 6.10
C VAL A 71 -4.00 4.40 6.11
N GLY A 72 -3.13 3.45 6.35
CA GLY A 72 -3.51 2.05 6.40
C GLY A 72 -2.77 1.28 7.47
N ALA A 73 -3.31 0.12 7.77
CA ALA A 73 -2.68 -0.86 8.63
C ALA A 73 -2.79 -2.22 7.96
N GLY A 74 -1.77 -3.05 8.14
CA GLY A 74 -1.75 -4.39 7.57
C GLY A 74 -0.90 -5.34 8.37
N PHE A 75 -0.98 -6.61 7.96
CA PHE A 75 -0.22 -7.69 8.56
C PHE A 75 0.54 -8.44 7.48
N SER A 76 1.83 -8.66 7.65
CA SER A 76 2.68 -9.44 6.74
C SER A 76 2.77 -10.91 7.16
N PHE A 77 2.29 -11.81 6.31
CA PHE A 77 2.47 -13.26 6.45
C PHE A 77 3.60 -13.71 5.53
N GLN A 78 4.67 -14.28 6.07
CA GLN A 78 5.71 -14.90 5.23
C GLN A 78 5.18 -16.20 4.64
N LEU A 79 5.09 -16.26 3.31
CA LEU A 79 4.68 -17.47 2.59
C LEU A 79 5.90 -18.35 2.32
N TYR A 80 6.93 -17.80 1.68
CA TYR A 80 8.11 -18.55 1.24
C TYR A 80 9.29 -17.64 0.93
N ASN A 81 10.48 -17.93 1.44
CA ASN A 81 11.78 -17.28 1.14
C ASN A 81 11.72 -15.84 0.56
N GLY A 82 11.36 -14.86 1.40
CA GLY A 82 11.27 -13.44 1.01
C GLY A 82 9.92 -13.00 0.41
N LEU A 83 9.02 -13.93 0.07
CA LEU A 83 7.65 -13.66 -0.37
C LEU A 83 6.69 -13.55 0.83
N TYR A 84 5.91 -12.48 0.85
CA TYR A 84 4.93 -12.16 1.87
C TYR A 84 3.56 -11.90 1.26
N PHE A 85 2.52 -12.29 2.00
CA PHE A 85 1.14 -11.92 1.76
C PHE A 85 0.71 -10.91 2.83
N ASP A 86 0.12 -9.81 2.40
CA ASP A 86 -0.08 -8.60 3.17
C ASP A 86 -1.55 -8.14 3.07
N PRO A 87 -2.51 -8.78 3.78
CA PRO A 87 -3.84 -8.21 3.95
C PRO A 87 -3.71 -6.87 4.67
N ASN A 88 -4.38 -5.86 4.15
CA ASN A 88 -4.33 -4.51 4.69
C ASN A 88 -5.64 -3.76 4.50
N TYR A 89 -5.82 -2.72 5.31
CA TYR A 89 -6.98 -1.86 5.27
C TYR A 89 -6.49 -0.42 5.18
N THR A 90 -7.02 0.35 4.23
CA THR A 90 -6.64 1.74 3.99
C THR A 90 -7.84 2.66 4.08
N ILE A 91 -7.66 3.80 4.73
CA ILE A 91 -8.69 4.80 4.97
C ILE A 91 -8.16 6.16 4.50
N PRO A 92 -8.97 6.96 3.78
CA PRO A 92 -8.58 8.31 3.43
C PRO A 92 -8.48 9.21 4.68
N VAL A 93 -7.42 9.99 4.75
CA VAL A 93 -7.15 10.93 5.86
C VAL A 93 -8.13 12.08 5.82
N LYS A 94 -8.41 12.61 4.62
CA LYS A 94 -9.45 13.60 4.38
C LYS A 94 -10.75 12.90 3.99
N GLU A 95 -11.86 13.40 4.51
CA GLU A 95 -13.17 13.02 3.99
C GLU A 95 -13.31 13.56 2.57
N VAL A 96 -13.61 12.65 1.64
CA VAL A 96 -14.08 12.99 0.31
C VAL A 96 -15.60 12.76 0.34
N ASP A 97 -16.38 13.81 0.09
CA ASP A 97 -17.85 13.75 0.06
C ASP A 97 -18.55 13.26 1.34
N GLY A 98 -17.99 13.58 2.52
CA GLY A 98 -18.63 13.32 3.83
C GLY A 98 -18.73 11.84 4.21
N LYS A 99 -17.99 10.97 3.50
CA LYS A 99 -17.83 9.56 3.85
C LYS A 99 -16.36 9.24 4.02
N ARG A 100 -16.09 8.37 4.98
CA ARG A 100 -14.77 7.82 5.26
C ARG A 100 -14.81 6.32 5.02
N ASP A 101 -15.12 5.95 3.78
CA ASP A 101 -15.17 4.55 3.37
C ASP A 101 -13.73 4.04 3.26
N GLY A 102 -13.41 3.03 4.07
CA GLY A 102 -12.12 2.38 4.03
C GLY A 102 -12.18 1.13 3.18
N THR A 103 -11.10 0.87 2.45
CA THR A 103 -10.99 -0.25 1.51
C THR A 103 -10.13 -1.35 2.11
N ALA A 104 -10.62 -2.58 2.03
CA ALA A 104 -9.85 -3.77 2.34
C ALA A 104 -9.08 -4.23 1.10
N ASN A 105 -7.78 -4.39 1.23
CA ASN A 105 -6.88 -4.75 0.14
C ASN A 105 -6.07 -5.99 0.51
N PHE A 106 -5.55 -6.64 -0.52
CA PHE A 106 -4.55 -7.70 -0.36
C PHE A 106 -3.28 -7.27 -1.06
N SER A 107 -2.11 -7.62 -0.54
CA SER A 107 -0.85 -7.28 -1.21
C SER A 107 0.09 -8.46 -1.19
N LEU A 108 0.93 -8.56 -2.21
CA LEU A 108 2.05 -9.49 -2.26
C LEU A 108 3.32 -8.65 -2.24
N SER A 109 4.22 -8.95 -1.32
CA SER A 109 5.51 -8.26 -1.26
C SER A 109 6.67 -9.24 -1.30
N TYR A 110 7.70 -8.90 -2.07
CA TYR A 110 8.95 -9.65 -2.13
C TYR A 110 10.09 -8.82 -1.54
N ARG A 111 10.74 -9.34 -0.50
CA ARG A 111 11.88 -8.73 0.18
C ARG A 111 13.14 -9.50 -0.21
N PHE A 112 14.12 -8.76 -0.71
CA PHE A 112 15.45 -9.26 -1.06
C PHE A 112 16.37 -9.17 0.15
#